data_AF-A0A9P3ZL22-F1
#
_entry.id   AF-A0A9P3ZL22-F1
#
_cell.length_a   1.000
_cell.length_b   1.000
_cell.length_c   1.000
_cell.angle_alpha   90.00
_cell.angle_beta   90.00
_cell.angle_gamma   90.00
#
_symmetry.space_group_name_H-M   'P 1'
#
loop_
_entity.id
_entity.type
_entity.pdbx_description
1 polymer ?
#
loop_
_entity_poly.entity_id
_entity_poly.type
_entity_poly.pdbx_seq_one_letter_code
_entity_poly.pdbx_strand_id
1 'polypeptide(L)'
;MEKNLCRPGFALPLLMALLFAAAPAHAQELGIETVPSQPRALQEFEVWYTAGGEIESIEMPCWGSLTLVRELGRTSGTQTSVRDGVMTRSETHAYRYLVRSAVGGELVIPGTTAVVGGQTCRCDGLRVKILPALVSVQPQCRIVYDSVVSRRMGGHILRLTCDRRPDRRVPLLAVNGEDVAPLMSGYSEKNGLEEFVYHYRVAGDGPGTYSCVPRLSFGGREFAAEPYVVTVKPASAAVSFGRWWLYVPVGALLALWGAVFVRDHTVAAGRNAVVSRFSWRGYMLLALALLFVGFSAVFLCLLFAPGAKPFALYLAAAVMLFGSCWLVFGELRRSAVRLCLDAGTLCVTPYMGLGMTRRYDMHDFDGVTTSVLVSRGEVYEYRYLLKGGRREVRLSSCYLKNYAWLSTAIGACCPDRGERPMDFWLELKELFR
;
A
#
# COMPACT_ATOMS: atom_id res chain seq x y z
N MET A 1 -52.35 -20.86 -103.28
CA MET A 1 -51.31 -21.79 -102.79
C MET A 1 -50.58 -21.08 -101.68
N GLU A 2 -50.89 -21.36 -100.41
CA GLU A 2 -50.14 -22.32 -99.55
C GLU A 2 -48.63 -22.03 -99.56
N LYS A 3 -47.88 -21.97 -98.47
CA LYS A 3 -48.05 -21.95 -97.00
C LYS A 3 -46.59 -21.82 -96.49
N ASN A 4 -46.42 -21.10 -95.39
CA ASN A 4 -45.40 -21.26 -94.34
C ASN A 4 -43.91 -21.01 -94.66
N LEU A 5 -43.27 -20.00 -94.06
CA LEU A 5 -42.80 -19.86 -92.67
C LEU A 5 -41.44 -20.55 -92.42
N CYS A 6 -40.36 -19.76 -92.33
CA CYS A 6 -39.43 -19.81 -91.19
C CYS A 6 -38.48 -18.60 -91.20
N ARG A 7 -38.57 -17.79 -90.14
CA ARG A 7 -37.73 -16.61 -89.84
C ARG A 7 -36.32 -17.04 -89.37
N PRO A 8 -35.26 -16.25 -89.65
CA PRO A 8 -33.96 -16.39 -89.02
C PRO A 8 -34.02 -15.66 -87.67
N GLY A 9 -34.00 -16.38 -86.56
CA GLY A 9 -34.23 -15.76 -85.26
C GLY A 9 -33.71 -16.54 -84.07
N PHE A 10 -32.56 -17.22 -84.17
CA PHE A 10 -31.99 -17.93 -83.01
C PHE A 10 -30.46 -18.02 -82.95
N ALA A 11 -29.72 -17.44 -83.90
CA ALA A 11 -28.25 -17.57 -83.91
C ALA A 11 -27.50 -16.46 -83.15
N LEU A 12 -28.04 -15.25 -83.07
CA LEU A 12 -27.37 -14.11 -82.41
C LEU A 12 -27.44 -14.10 -80.86
N PRO A 13 -28.56 -14.44 -80.20
CA PRO A 13 -28.61 -14.41 -78.74
C PRO A 13 -27.86 -15.58 -78.09
N LEU A 14 -27.66 -16.69 -78.82
CA LEU A 14 -26.90 -17.84 -78.33
C LEU A 14 -25.39 -17.55 -78.30
N LEU A 15 -24.88 -16.77 -79.27
CA LEU A 15 -23.46 -16.40 -79.35
C LEU A 15 -23.08 -15.35 -78.29
N MET A 16 -24.00 -14.42 -77.97
CA MET A 16 -23.85 -13.48 -76.86
C MET A 16 -23.99 -14.16 -75.48
N ALA A 17 -24.85 -15.18 -75.35
CA ALA A 17 -24.93 -15.98 -74.11
C ALA A 17 -23.67 -16.82 -73.87
N LEU A 18 -23.02 -17.33 -74.92
CA LEU A 18 -21.75 -18.05 -74.82
C LEU A 18 -20.55 -17.11 -74.55
N LEU A 19 -20.59 -15.85 -75.00
CA LEU A 19 -19.57 -14.84 -74.70
C LEU A 19 -19.67 -14.26 -73.28
N PHE A 20 -20.86 -14.27 -72.66
CA PHE A 20 -21.05 -13.86 -71.26
C PHE A 20 -20.97 -15.00 -70.23
N ALA A 21 -21.06 -16.27 -70.66
CA ALA A 21 -20.93 -17.44 -69.78
C ALA A 21 -19.46 -17.88 -69.57
N ALA A 22 -18.52 -17.33 -70.34
CA ALA A 22 -17.09 -17.56 -70.15
C ALA A 22 -16.45 -16.37 -69.42
N ALA A 23 -16.95 -16.04 -68.22
CA ALA A 23 -16.07 -15.42 -67.24
C ALA A 23 -14.92 -16.43 -67.01
N PRO A 24 -13.65 -16.03 -67.10
CA PRO A 24 -12.57 -16.94 -66.76
C PRO A 24 -12.82 -17.36 -65.31
N ALA A 25 -13.13 -18.64 -65.09
CA ALA A 25 -12.90 -19.26 -63.81
C ALA A 25 -11.38 -19.22 -63.63
N HIS A 26 -10.86 -18.06 -63.22
CA HIS A 26 -9.51 -17.95 -62.72
C HIS A 26 -9.47 -18.90 -61.54
N ALA A 27 -8.76 -20.01 -61.71
CA ALA A 27 -8.54 -20.97 -60.64
C ALA A 27 -7.97 -20.18 -59.45
N GLN A 28 -8.78 -20.03 -58.41
CA GLN A 28 -8.34 -19.34 -57.21
C GLN A 28 -7.38 -20.29 -56.48
N GLU A 29 -6.09 -19.95 -56.53
CA GLU A 29 -5.06 -20.76 -55.90
C GLU A 29 -4.91 -20.34 -54.44
N LEU A 30 -4.91 -21.34 -53.54
CA LEU A 30 -4.61 -21.17 -52.13
C LEU A 30 -3.11 -21.45 -51.94
N GLY A 31 -2.36 -20.45 -51.51
CA GLY A 31 -0.93 -20.53 -51.23
C GLY A 31 -0.63 -20.63 -49.73
N ILE A 32 0.61 -20.98 -49.41
CA ILE A 32 1.15 -20.92 -48.05
C ILE A 32 2.42 -20.07 -48.09
N GLU A 33 2.54 -19.14 -47.15
CA GLU A 33 3.73 -18.33 -46.94
C GLU A 33 4.11 -18.34 -45.45
N THR A 34 5.40 -18.18 -45.16
CA THR A 34 5.89 -18.01 -43.78
C THR A 34 6.56 -16.66 -43.62
N VAL A 35 6.30 -16.00 -42.49
CA VAL A 35 6.92 -14.73 -42.13
C VAL A 35 7.61 -14.86 -40.78
N PRO A 36 8.95 -14.75 -40.71
CA PRO A 36 9.89 -14.58 -41.84
C PRO A 36 9.98 -15.83 -42.74
N SER A 37 10.48 -15.67 -43.96
CA SER A 37 10.65 -16.77 -44.93
C SER A 37 11.64 -17.86 -44.49
N GLN A 38 12.51 -17.53 -43.53
CA GLN A 38 13.39 -18.49 -42.86
C GLN A 38 13.20 -18.39 -41.35
N PRO A 39 12.19 -19.10 -40.80
CA PRO A 39 11.95 -19.08 -39.36
C PRO A 39 13.07 -19.78 -38.60
N ARG A 40 13.18 -19.50 -37.31
CA ARG A 40 14.13 -20.18 -36.41
C ARG A 40 13.41 -21.06 -35.41
N ALA A 41 14.06 -22.15 -35.01
CA ALA A 41 13.57 -22.96 -33.89
C ALA A 41 13.44 -22.11 -32.62
N LEU A 42 12.40 -22.40 -31.83
CA LEU A 42 11.99 -21.69 -30.60
C LEU A 42 11.46 -20.27 -30.79
N GLN A 43 11.54 -19.70 -31.98
CA GLN A 43 10.95 -18.40 -32.31
C GLN A 43 9.50 -18.58 -32.79
N GLU A 44 8.62 -17.67 -32.40
CA GLU A 44 7.28 -17.58 -32.98
C GLU A 44 7.38 -16.97 -34.39
N PHE A 45 6.69 -17.57 -35.35
CA PHE A 45 6.62 -17.07 -36.72
C PHE A 45 5.22 -17.27 -37.26
N GLU A 46 4.90 -16.51 -38.31
CA GLU A 46 3.58 -16.53 -38.88
C GLU A 46 3.50 -17.47 -40.08
N VAL A 47 2.37 -18.16 -40.19
CA VAL A 47 1.98 -18.94 -41.36
C VAL A 47 0.74 -18.27 -41.96
N TRP A 48 0.85 -17.92 -43.23
CA TRP A 48 -0.17 -17.21 -43.99
C TRP A 48 -0.72 -18.14 -45.06
N TYR A 49 -2.02 -18.40 -45.04
CA TYR A 49 -2.72 -19.05 -46.14
C TYR A 49 -3.26 -17.97 -47.05
N THR A 50 -2.64 -17.77 -48.21
CA THR A 50 -2.90 -16.64 -49.11
C THR A 50 -3.81 -17.04 -50.28
N ALA A 51 -4.67 -16.14 -50.74
CA ALA A 51 -5.53 -16.37 -51.89
C ALA A 51 -5.77 -15.07 -52.67
N GLY A 52 -6.05 -15.20 -53.97
CA GLY A 52 -6.44 -14.07 -54.83
C GLY A 52 -7.88 -13.57 -54.60
N GLY A 53 -8.70 -14.31 -53.85
CA GLY A 53 -10.08 -13.96 -53.50
C GLY A 53 -10.31 -13.99 -51.98
N GLU A 54 -11.46 -13.49 -51.53
CA GLU A 54 -11.80 -13.45 -50.11
C GLU A 54 -11.92 -14.86 -49.51
N ILE A 55 -11.23 -15.10 -48.38
CA ILE A 55 -11.26 -16.37 -47.65
C ILE A 55 -12.45 -16.35 -46.67
N GLU A 56 -13.56 -16.95 -47.09
CA GLU A 56 -14.80 -17.02 -46.30
C GLU A 56 -14.65 -17.97 -45.11
N SER A 57 -14.03 -19.13 -45.32
CA SER A 57 -13.76 -20.11 -44.27
C SER A 57 -12.50 -20.92 -44.55
N ILE A 58 -11.88 -21.47 -43.52
CA ILE A 58 -10.68 -22.30 -43.60
C ILE A 58 -10.77 -23.41 -42.57
N GLU A 59 -10.41 -24.63 -42.97
CA GLU A 59 -10.30 -25.77 -42.06
C GLU A 59 -9.05 -25.62 -41.18
N MET A 60 -9.14 -26.03 -39.92
CA MET A 60 -8.01 -25.97 -39.00
C MET A 60 -6.88 -26.89 -39.48
N PRO A 61 -5.69 -26.35 -39.80
CA PRO A 61 -4.58 -27.19 -40.28
C PRO A 61 -4.11 -28.17 -39.21
N CYS A 62 -3.70 -29.37 -39.63
CA CYS A 62 -3.11 -30.36 -38.73
C CYS A 62 -1.63 -30.04 -38.47
N TRP A 63 -1.36 -29.22 -37.44
CA TRP A 63 -0.02 -28.67 -37.15
C TRP A 63 1.10 -29.69 -36.87
N GLY A 64 0.77 -30.93 -36.51
CA GLY A 64 1.76 -31.99 -36.33
C GLY A 64 2.81 -31.63 -35.28
N SER A 65 4.07 -31.51 -35.70
CA SER A 65 5.20 -31.13 -34.84
C SER A 65 5.34 -29.63 -34.59
N LEU A 66 4.53 -28.79 -35.24
CA LEU A 66 4.41 -27.37 -34.92
C LEU A 66 3.46 -27.18 -33.75
N THR A 67 3.82 -26.26 -32.86
CA THR A 67 2.90 -25.78 -31.82
C THR A 67 2.14 -24.58 -32.35
N LEU A 68 0.80 -24.67 -32.42
CA LEU A 68 -0.06 -23.51 -32.64
C LEU A 68 -0.03 -22.63 -31.39
N VAL A 69 0.44 -21.40 -31.53
CA VAL A 69 0.47 -20.40 -30.45
C VAL A 69 -0.88 -19.70 -30.37
N ARG A 70 -1.38 -19.18 -31.50
CA ARG A 70 -2.63 -18.42 -31.59
C ARG A 70 -3.08 -18.26 -33.05
N GLU A 71 -4.39 -18.17 -33.26
CA GLU A 71 -4.99 -17.74 -34.53
C GLU A 71 -4.99 -16.22 -34.64
N LEU A 72 -4.47 -15.67 -35.74
CA LEU A 72 -4.43 -14.22 -35.99
C LEU A 72 -5.60 -13.74 -36.85
N GLY A 73 -6.23 -14.64 -37.61
CA GLY A 73 -7.45 -14.36 -38.37
C GLY A 73 -7.20 -13.84 -39.80
N ARG A 74 -8.24 -13.26 -40.40
CA ARG A 74 -8.25 -12.81 -41.80
C ARG A 74 -7.62 -11.43 -41.97
N THR A 75 -6.89 -11.25 -43.06
CA THR A 75 -6.34 -9.97 -43.51
C THR A 75 -6.47 -9.84 -45.02
N SER A 76 -6.64 -8.63 -45.54
CA SER A 76 -6.57 -8.34 -46.97
C SER A 76 -5.62 -7.18 -47.23
N GLY A 77 -5.03 -7.16 -48.41
CA GLY A 77 -4.11 -6.11 -48.86
C GLY A 77 -4.25 -5.88 -50.36
N THR A 78 -4.12 -4.62 -50.78
CA THR A 78 -4.15 -4.25 -52.20
C THR A 78 -2.77 -3.77 -52.61
N GLN A 79 -2.17 -4.42 -53.60
CA GLN A 79 -0.92 -3.98 -54.21
C GLN A 79 -1.20 -3.43 -55.61
N THR A 80 -0.74 -2.21 -55.85
CA THR A 80 -0.77 -1.60 -57.17
C THR A 80 0.62 -1.66 -57.76
N SER A 81 0.77 -2.29 -58.92
CA SER A 81 2.04 -2.31 -59.67
C SER A 81 1.82 -1.77 -61.08
N VAL A 82 2.84 -1.11 -61.63
CA VAL A 82 2.83 -0.69 -63.04
C VAL A 82 3.89 -1.52 -63.74
N ARG A 83 3.46 -2.42 -64.63
CA ARG A 83 4.35 -3.17 -65.53
C ARG A 83 4.04 -2.73 -66.95
N ASP A 84 5.08 -2.33 -67.69
CA ASP A 84 5.00 -1.91 -69.10
C ASP A 84 3.94 -0.84 -69.39
N GLY A 85 3.76 0.11 -68.47
CA GLY A 85 2.78 1.20 -68.62
C GLY A 85 1.33 0.84 -68.28
N VAL A 86 1.06 -0.42 -67.91
CA VAL A 86 -0.27 -0.88 -67.48
C VAL A 86 -0.32 -0.96 -65.95
N MET A 87 -1.23 -0.18 -65.36
CA MET A 87 -1.53 -0.24 -63.93
C MET A 87 -2.30 -1.53 -63.63
N THR A 88 -1.66 -2.44 -62.90
CA THR A 88 -2.23 -3.71 -62.47
C THR A 88 -2.45 -3.65 -60.96
N ARG A 89 -3.72 -3.75 -60.54
CA ARG A 89 -4.11 -3.82 -59.13
C ARG A 89 -4.35 -5.28 -58.78
N SER A 90 -3.58 -5.81 -57.84
CA SER A 90 -3.76 -7.16 -57.29
C SER A 90 -4.24 -7.06 -55.85
N GLU A 91 -5.31 -7.79 -55.53
CA GLU A 91 -5.81 -7.92 -54.17
C GLU A 91 -5.42 -9.29 -53.63
N THR A 92 -4.79 -9.30 -52.46
CA THR A 92 -4.33 -10.52 -51.79
C THR A 92 -5.04 -10.65 -50.46
N HIS A 93 -5.66 -11.79 -50.24
CA HIS A 93 -6.30 -12.15 -48.97
C HIS A 93 -5.46 -13.19 -48.26
N ALA A 94 -5.46 -13.19 -46.93
CA ALA A 94 -4.72 -14.16 -46.14
C ALA A 94 -5.46 -14.54 -44.85
N TYR A 95 -5.31 -15.79 -44.42
CA TYR A 95 -5.66 -16.23 -43.08
C TYR A 95 -4.37 -16.58 -42.32
N ARG A 96 -4.16 -15.95 -41.16
CA ARG A 96 -2.87 -15.96 -40.45
C ARG A 96 -2.93 -16.77 -39.16
N TYR A 97 -1.88 -17.54 -38.93
CA TYR A 97 -1.63 -18.27 -37.68
C TYR A 97 -0.25 -17.92 -37.14
N LEU A 98 -0.14 -17.85 -35.81
CA LEU A 98 1.13 -17.73 -35.11
C LEU A 98 1.53 -19.11 -34.59
N VAL A 99 2.70 -19.60 -35.00
CA VAL A 99 3.18 -20.95 -34.70
C VAL A 99 4.61 -20.94 -34.21
N ARG A 100 5.04 -22.05 -33.62
CA ARG A 100 6.41 -22.24 -33.12
C ARG A 100 6.90 -23.66 -33.39
N SER A 101 8.13 -23.79 -33.87
CA SER A 101 8.83 -25.08 -33.97
C SER A 101 9.75 -25.29 -32.77
N ALA A 102 9.74 -26.48 -32.18
CA ALA A 102 10.69 -26.85 -31.12
C ALA A 102 12.10 -27.18 -31.64
N VAL A 103 12.21 -27.57 -32.91
CA VAL A 103 13.46 -28.04 -33.53
C VAL A 103 13.76 -27.29 -34.82
N GLY A 104 15.05 -27.16 -35.14
CA GLY A 104 15.50 -26.72 -36.46
C GLY A 104 15.53 -27.90 -37.44
N GLY A 105 15.54 -27.61 -38.73
CA GLY A 105 15.56 -28.61 -39.80
C GLY A 105 14.50 -28.36 -40.86
N GLU A 106 14.39 -29.30 -41.81
CA GLU A 106 13.33 -29.28 -42.82
C GLU A 106 12.00 -29.71 -42.20
N LEU A 107 10.97 -28.89 -42.38
CA LEU A 107 9.64 -29.13 -41.84
C LEU A 107 8.57 -28.83 -42.89
N VAL A 108 7.44 -29.52 -42.81
CA VAL A 108 6.29 -29.27 -43.67
C VAL A 108 5.26 -28.45 -42.89
N ILE A 109 4.97 -27.23 -43.34
CA ILE A 109 3.78 -26.50 -42.93
C ILE A 109 2.57 -27.25 -43.52
N PRO A 110 1.57 -27.63 -42.72
CA PRO A 110 0.45 -28.43 -43.21
C PRO A 110 -0.33 -27.70 -44.31
N GLY A 111 -0.78 -28.46 -45.31
CA GLY A 111 -1.80 -27.99 -46.24
C GLY A 111 -3.16 -27.89 -45.55
N THR A 112 -4.10 -27.19 -46.17
CA THR A 112 -5.47 -27.08 -45.68
C THR A 112 -6.47 -26.86 -46.83
N THR A 113 -7.76 -26.90 -46.48
CA THR A 113 -8.89 -26.60 -47.36
C THR A 113 -9.52 -25.28 -46.92
N ALA A 114 -9.86 -24.42 -47.88
CA ALA A 114 -10.55 -23.16 -47.62
C ALA A 114 -11.67 -22.92 -48.64
N VAL A 115 -12.66 -22.13 -48.28
CA VAL A 115 -13.64 -21.56 -49.22
C VAL A 115 -13.18 -20.17 -49.58
N VAL A 116 -12.84 -19.98 -50.86
CA VAL A 116 -12.38 -18.71 -51.42
C VAL A 116 -13.37 -18.27 -52.50
N GLY A 117 -13.98 -17.09 -52.35
CA GLY A 117 -14.97 -16.56 -53.29
C GLY A 117 -16.06 -17.58 -53.70
N GLY A 118 -16.61 -18.30 -52.72
CA GLY A 118 -17.61 -19.36 -52.92
C GLY A 118 -17.10 -20.70 -53.48
N GLN A 119 -15.81 -20.86 -53.78
CA GLN A 119 -15.22 -22.10 -54.28
C GLN A 119 -14.34 -22.79 -53.24
N THR A 120 -14.43 -24.11 -53.13
CA THR A 120 -13.55 -24.88 -52.25
C THR A 120 -12.18 -25.06 -52.92
N CYS A 121 -11.15 -24.49 -52.30
CA CYS A 121 -9.76 -24.57 -52.73
C CYS A 121 -8.94 -25.36 -51.70
N ARG A 122 -7.96 -26.12 -52.18
CA ARG A 122 -7.05 -26.91 -51.34
C ARG A 122 -5.61 -26.54 -51.67
N CYS A 123 -4.79 -26.39 -50.63
CA CYS A 123 -3.36 -26.26 -50.77
C CYS A 123 -2.64 -27.47 -50.19
N ASP A 124 -1.56 -27.89 -50.84
CA ASP A 124 -0.64 -28.87 -50.30
C ASP A 124 0.33 -28.22 -49.31
N GLY A 125 0.94 -29.04 -48.46
CA GLY A 125 1.86 -28.54 -47.44
C GLY A 125 3.13 -27.92 -48.05
N LEU A 126 3.63 -26.86 -47.41
CA LEU A 126 4.84 -26.16 -47.83
C LEU A 126 6.05 -26.67 -47.05
N ARG A 127 7.08 -27.16 -47.76
CA ARG A 127 8.38 -27.45 -47.14
C ARG A 127 9.13 -26.16 -46.85
N VAL A 128 9.50 -25.97 -45.59
CA VAL A 128 10.23 -24.80 -45.10
C VAL A 128 11.42 -25.27 -44.26
N LYS A 129 12.57 -24.65 -44.50
CA LYS A 129 13.77 -24.84 -43.69
C LYS A 129 13.71 -23.96 -42.45
N ILE A 130 13.56 -24.58 -41.29
CA ILE A 130 13.65 -23.92 -40.00
C ILE A 130 15.13 -23.85 -39.61
N LEU A 131 15.67 -22.64 -39.53
CA LEU A 131 17.04 -22.43 -39.09
C LEU A 131 17.20 -22.89 -37.62
N PRO A 132 18.39 -23.35 -37.22
CA PRO A 132 18.66 -23.63 -35.81
C PRO A 132 18.42 -22.37 -34.97
N ALA A 133 18.03 -22.58 -33.71
CA ALA A 133 17.90 -21.52 -32.73
C ALA A 133 19.20 -20.70 -32.70
N LEU A 134 19.08 -19.36 -32.64
CA LEU A 134 20.21 -18.46 -32.87
C LEU A 134 21.40 -18.71 -31.91
N VAL A 135 21.15 -19.32 -30.76
CA VAL A 135 22.18 -19.86 -29.87
C VAL A 135 21.57 -21.03 -29.09
N SER A 136 22.35 -22.08 -28.80
CA SER A 136 22.05 -23.07 -27.77
C SER A 136 22.09 -22.47 -26.36
N VAL A 137 21.54 -21.27 -26.17
CA VAL A 137 21.41 -20.64 -24.87
C VAL A 137 20.23 -21.32 -24.20
N GLN A 138 20.57 -22.10 -23.17
CA GLN A 138 19.60 -22.56 -22.20
C GLN A 138 18.74 -21.36 -21.78
N PRO A 139 17.41 -21.54 -21.67
CA PRO A 139 16.52 -20.46 -21.25
C PRO A 139 17.05 -19.85 -19.95
N GLN A 140 17.04 -18.53 -19.86
CA GLN A 140 17.50 -17.81 -18.68
C GLN A 140 16.31 -17.34 -17.87
N CYS A 141 16.14 -17.93 -16.70
CA CYS A 141 15.18 -17.48 -15.71
C CYS A 141 15.89 -17.03 -14.43
N ARG A 142 15.45 -15.92 -13.87
CA ARG A 142 15.96 -15.35 -12.64
C ARG A 142 14.81 -15.03 -11.70
N ILE A 143 14.89 -15.54 -10.48
CA ILE A 143 13.97 -15.21 -9.40
C ILE A 143 14.63 -14.25 -8.40
N VAL A 144 13.91 -13.21 -8.01
CA VAL A 144 14.39 -12.20 -7.06
C VAL A 144 13.27 -11.75 -6.13
N TYR A 145 13.63 -11.28 -4.94
CA TYR A 145 12.68 -10.60 -4.05
C TYR A 145 12.29 -9.22 -4.58
N ASP A 146 11.00 -8.97 -4.76
CA ASP A 146 10.48 -7.70 -5.26
C ASP A 146 10.04 -6.80 -4.08
N SER A 147 10.99 -6.01 -3.58
CA SER A 147 10.74 -5.13 -2.42
C SER A 147 9.73 -4.01 -2.69
N VAL A 148 9.56 -3.61 -3.96
CA VAL A 148 8.67 -2.51 -4.35
C VAL A 148 7.23 -3.02 -4.36
N VAL A 149 7.00 -4.15 -5.02
CA VAL A 149 5.68 -4.77 -5.11
C VAL A 149 5.25 -5.32 -3.75
N SER A 150 6.16 -5.92 -2.98
CA SER A 150 5.90 -6.38 -1.60
C SER A 150 5.39 -5.25 -0.71
N ARG A 151 5.98 -4.05 -0.79
CA ARG A 151 5.53 -2.87 -0.02
C ARG A 151 4.14 -2.36 -0.45
N ARG A 152 3.80 -2.46 -1.73
CA ARG A 152 2.51 -1.98 -2.25
C ARG A 152 1.36 -2.94 -1.97
N MET A 153 1.59 -4.23 -2.16
CA MET A 153 0.52 -5.25 -2.06
C MET A 153 0.43 -5.94 -0.70
N GLY A 154 1.43 -5.75 0.16
CA GLY A 154 1.55 -6.49 1.40
C GLY A 154 1.98 -7.96 1.19
N GLY A 155 2.78 -8.45 2.13
CA GLY A 155 3.38 -9.79 2.10
C GLY A 155 4.74 -9.85 1.38
N HIS A 156 5.25 -11.06 1.20
CA HIS A 156 6.54 -11.33 0.55
C HIS A 156 6.31 -11.74 -0.90
N ILE A 157 6.68 -10.88 -1.83
CA ILE A 157 6.48 -11.09 -3.26
C ILE A 157 7.81 -11.39 -3.95
N LEU A 158 7.84 -12.50 -4.68
CA LEU A 158 8.94 -12.89 -5.56
C LEU A 158 8.60 -12.57 -7.00
N ARG A 159 9.59 -12.10 -7.75
CA ARG A 159 9.52 -11.85 -9.18
C ARG A 159 10.40 -12.84 -9.90
N LEU A 160 9.79 -13.69 -10.72
CA LEU A 160 10.45 -14.55 -11.69
C LEU A 160 10.45 -13.85 -13.04
N THR A 161 11.62 -13.64 -13.62
CA THR A 161 11.81 -13.12 -14.98
C THR A 161 12.40 -14.24 -15.83
N CYS A 162 11.84 -14.51 -17.00
CA CYS A 162 12.38 -15.44 -18.00
C CYS A 162 12.55 -14.74 -19.36
N ASP A 163 13.59 -15.10 -20.11
CA ASP A 163 13.86 -14.59 -21.46
C ASP A 163 13.00 -15.25 -22.56
N ARG A 164 12.26 -16.30 -22.20
CA ARG A 164 11.35 -17.05 -23.07
C ARG A 164 10.11 -17.46 -22.31
N ARG A 165 9.03 -17.71 -23.04
CA ARG A 165 7.78 -18.20 -22.46
C ARG A 165 7.90 -19.67 -22.05
N PRO A 166 7.65 -20.03 -20.77
CA PRO A 166 7.53 -21.42 -20.34
C PRO A 166 6.40 -22.15 -21.08
N ASP A 167 6.51 -23.46 -21.25
CA ASP A 167 5.51 -24.27 -21.96
C ASP A 167 4.16 -24.27 -21.23
N ARG A 168 4.19 -24.28 -19.89
CA ARG A 168 2.99 -24.17 -19.08
C ARG A 168 2.48 -22.72 -19.10
N ARG A 169 1.21 -22.53 -19.50
CA ARG A 169 0.55 -21.21 -19.52
C ARG A 169 0.61 -20.48 -18.17
N VAL A 170 0.52 -21.24 -17.09
CA VAL A 170 0.62 -20.76 -15.70
C VAL A 170 1.82 -21.47 -15.06
N PRO A 171 3.03 -20.89 -15.08
CA PRO A 171 4.20 -21.50 -14.45
C PRO A 171 4.00 -21.53 -12.93
N LEU A 172 4.36 -22.65 -12.30
CA LEU A 172 4.18 -22.83 -10.86
C LEU A 172 5.49 -22.59 -10.12
N LEU A 173 5.38 -22.10 -8.89
CA LEU A 173 6.51 -21.97 -7.96
C LEU A 173 6.29 -22.95 -6.79
N ALA A 174 7.19 -23.90 -6.61
CA ALA A 174 7.17 -24.77 -5.45
C ALA A 174 7.76 -24.03 -4.24
N VAL A 175 6.94 -23.73 -3.24
CA VAL A 175 7.33 -23.10 -1.98
C VAL A 175 7.30 -24.17 -0.90
N ASN A 176 8.48 -24.54 -0.37
CA ASN A 176 8.63 -25.66 0.57
C ASN A 176 7.99 -26.98 0.07
N GLY A 177 7.91 -27.17 -1.24
CA GLY A 177 7.32 -28.35 -1.87
C GLY A 177 5.85 -28.19 -2.30
N GLU A 178 5.15 -27.13 -1.86
CA GLU A 178 3.77 -26.84 -2.28
C GLU A 178 3.73 -25.92 -3.50
N ASP A 179 2.88 -26.24 -4.47
CA ASP A 179 2.79 -25.48 -5.71
C ASP A 179 1.92 -24.22 -5.57
N VAL A 180 2.54 -23.07 -5.84
CA VAL A 180 1.91 -21.75 -5.79
C VAL A 180 1.79 -21.17 -7.20
N ALA A 181 0.59 -20.72 -7.55
CA ALA A 181 0.33 -20.03 -8.81
C ALA A 181 0.76 -18.55 -8.74
N PRO A 182 1.14 -17.94 -9.89
CA PRO A 182 1.49 -16.53 -9.94
C PRO A 182 0.26 -15.67 -9.69
N LEU A 183 0.43 -14.61 -8.92
CA LEU A 183 -0.59 -13.59 -8.67
C LEU A 183 -0.85 -12.74 -9.91
N MET A 184 0.21 -12.44 -10.65
CA MET A 184 0.16 -11.64 -11.86
C MET A 184 1.31 -12.02 -12.79
N SER A 185 1.09 -11.82 -14.09
CA SER A 185 2.09 -12.04 -15.14
C SER A 185 2.18 -10.83 -16.05
N GLY A 186 3.36 -10.58 -16.60
CA GLY A 186 3.62 -9.51 -17.57
C GLY A 186 4.50 -10.01 -18.71
N TYR A 187 4.43 -9.30 -19.83
CA TYR A 187 5.28 -9.50 -20.99
C TYR A 187 5.81 -8.14 -21.43
N SER A 188 7.08 -8.09 -21.81
CA SER A 188 7.71 -6.93 -22.43
C SER A 188 8.64 -7.40 -23.52
N GLU A 189 8.73 -6.65 -24.61
CA GLU A 189 9.70 -6.87 -25.67
C GLU A 189 10.46 -5.55 -25.89
N LYS A 190 11.80 -5.61 -25.86
CA LYS A 190 12.66 -4.45 -26.16
C LYS A 190 13.81 -4.89 -27.03
N ASN A 191 13.96 -4.27 -28.21
CA ASN A 191 15.03 -4.57 -29.17
C ASN A 191 15.10 -6.05 -29.57
N GLY A 192 13.95 -6.73 -29.67
CA GLY A 192 13.87 -8.16 -29.99
C GLY A 192 14.27 -9.10 -28.84
N LEU A 193 14.49 -8.57 -27.64
CA LEU A 193 14.65 -9.36 -26.42
C LEU A 193 13.30 -9.40 -25.68
N GLU A 194 12.78 -10.61 -25.50
CA GLU A 194 11.54 -10.85 -24.76
C GLU A 194 11.83 -10.99 -23.26
N GLU A 195 10.92 -10.48 -22.44
CA GLU A 195 10.94 -10.62 -20.98
C GLU A 195 9.54 -11.05 -20.51
N PHE A 196 9.45 -12.27 -19.96
CA PHE A 196 8.25 -12.81 -19.33
C PHE A 196 8.40 -12.72 -17.81
N VAL A 197 7.49 -12.01 -17.16
CA VAL A 197 7.56 -11.71 -15.72
C VAL A 197 6.39 -12.34 -14.99
N TYR A 198 6.64 -12.97 -13.84
CA TYR A 198 5.64 -13.59 -12.99
C TYR A 198 5.88 -13.21 -11.53
N HIS A 199 4.84 -12.77 -10.83
CA HIS A 199 4.92 -12.43 -9.41
C HIS A 199 4.21 -13.48 -8.56
N TYR A 200 4.91 -14.00 -7.55
CA TYR A 200 4.38 -15.01 -6.62
C TYR A 200 4.34 -14.45 -5.22
N ARG A 201 3.25 -14.73 -4.50
CA ARG A 201 3.15 -14.43 -3.07
C ARG A 201 3.59 -15.66 -2.27
N VAL A 202 4.61 -15.49 -1.45
CA VAL A 202 5.03 -16.50 -0.47
C VAL A 202 4.10 -16.38 0.74
N ALA A 203 3.04 -17.20 0.77
CA ALA A 203 2.14 -17.32 1.90
C ALA A 203 2.75 -18.35 2.87
N GLY A 204 3.45 -17.86 3.87
CA GLY A 204 3.99 -18.71 4.92
C GLY A 204 3.17 -18.57 6.20
N ASP A 205 2.92 -19.68 6.90
CA ASP A 205 2.19 -19.74 8.18
C ASP A 205 2.90 -19.03 9.35
N GLY A 206 4.07 -18.42 9.10
CA GLY A 206 4.79 -17.66 10.10
C GLY A 206 6.19 -17.22 9.67
N PRO A 207 6.96 -16.63 10.60
CA PRO A 207 8.37 -16.37 10.39
C PRO A 207 9.15 -17.65 10.14
N GLY A 208 10.05 -17.61 9.18
CA GLY A 208 10.81 -18.78 8.77
C GLY A 208 11.57 -18.58 7.47
N THR A 209 12.30 -19.61 7.09
CA THR A 209 13.04 -19.66 5.83
C THR A 209 12.25 -20.52 4.84
N TYR A 210 11.95 -19.95 3.68
CA TYR A 210 11.15 -20.59 2.63
C TYR A 210 12.03 -20.86 1.40
N SER A 211 12.09 -22.11 0.97
CA SER A 211 12.76 -22.51 -0.27
C SER A 211 11.78 -22.44 -1.43
N CYS A 212 12.11 -21.65 -2.45
CA CYS A 212 11.25 -21.37 -3.59
C CYS A 212 11.91 -21.86 -4.88
N VAL A 213 11.31 -22.87 -5.53
CA VAL A 213 11.85 -23.50 -6.75
C VAL A 213 10.86 -23.36 -7.90
N PRO A 214 11.20 -22.64 -8.98
CA PRO A 214 10.35 -22.57 -10.18
C PRO A 214 10.22 -23.94 -10.86
N ARG A 215 8.99 -24.39 -11.11
CA ARG A 215 8.70 -25.60 -11.91
C ARG A 215 8.44 -25.20 -13.37
N LEU A 216 9.51 -25.17 -14.15
CA LEU A 216 9.50 -24.65 -15.52
C LEU A 216 9.87 -25.74 -16.52
N SER A 217 9.31 -25.63 -17.72
CA SER A 217 9.67 -26.45 -18.87
C SER A 217 9.70 -25.59 -20.13
N PHE A 218 10.61 -25.91 -21.05
CA PHE A 218 10.77 -25.23 -22.32
C PHE A 218 11.00 -26.25 -23.44
N GLY A 219 10.17 -26.21 -24.47
CA GLY A 219 10.25 -27.15 -25.59
C GLY A 219 10.08 -28.62 -25.15
N GLY A 220 9.29 -28.87 -24.11
CA GLY A 220 9.03 -30.21 -23.56
C GLY A 220 10.11 -30.76 -22.62
N ARG A 221 11.16 -29.98 -22.31
CA ARG A 221 12.20 -30.36 -21.34
C ARG A 221 12.07 -29.59 -20.05
N GLU A 222 12.22 -30.26 -18.92
CA GLU A 222 12.27 -29.60 -17.61
C GLU A 222 13.49 -28.69 -17.49
N PHE A 223 13.29 -27.53 -16.87
CA PHE A 223 14.33 -26.57 -16.60
C PHE A 223 14.76 -26.65 -15.14
N ALA A 224 16.02 -26.98 -14.92
CA ALA A 224 16.61 -27.00 -13.58
C ALA A 224 16.87 -25.58 -13.10
N ALA A 225 15.94 -25.02 -12.32
CA ALA A 225 16.10 -23.73 -11.67
C ALA A 225 16.77 -23.88 -10.29
N GLU A 226 17.67 -22.96 -9.95
CA GLU A 226 18.24 -22.90 -8.60
C GLU A 226 17.19 -22.48 -7.56
N PRO A 227 17.18 -23.08 -6.36
CA PRO A 227 16.28 -22.70 -5.28
C PRO A 227 16.59 -21.30 -4.79
N TYR A 228 15.56 -20.46 -4.67
CA TYR A 228 15.66 -19.15 -4.04
C TYR A 228 15.17 -19.20 -2.60
N VAL A 229 16.03 -18.78 -1.68
CA VAL A 229 15.73 -18.85 -0.25
C VAL A 229 15.28 -17.47 0.25
N VAL A 230 14.06 -17.41 0.79
CA VAL A 230 13.49 -16.19 1.39
C VAL A 230 13.46 -16.36 2.90
N THR A 231 14.10 -15.45 3.64
CA THR A 231 13.97 -15.39 5.09
C THR A 231 12.89 -14.38 5.45
N VAL A 232 11.73 -14.88 5.88
CA VAL A 232 10.64 -14.09 6.43
C VAL A 232 10.95 -13.87 7.91
N LYS A 233 11.36 -12.63 8.23
CA LYS A 233 11.52 -12.24 9.63
C LYS A 233 10.15 -12.20 10.31
N PRO A 234 10.07 -12.48 11.62
CA PRO A 234 8.86 -12.17 12.36
C PRO A 234 8.52 -10.72 12.07
N ALA A 235 7.26 -10.48 11.73
CA ALA A 235 6.74 -9.13 11.83
C ALA A 235 7.11 -8.70 13.24
N SER A 236 8.08 -7.79 13.37
CA SER A 236 8.09 -6.99 14.57
C SER A 236 6.67 -6.48 14.68
N ALA A 237 6.08 -6.57 15.86
CA ALA A 237 4.81 -5.92 16.14
C ALA A 237 5.02 -4.39 16.09
N ALA A 238 5.51 -3.86 14.97
CA ALA A 238 5.04 -2.63 14.41
C ALA A 238 3.57 -2.87 14.08
N VAL A 239 2.77 -2.86 15.14
CA VAL A 239 1.35 -2.55 15.09
C VAL A 239 1.23 -1.47 14.02
N SER A 240 0.45 -1.72 12.98
CA SER A 240 0.14 -0.70 11.99
C SER A 240 -0.66 0.38 12.72
N PHE A 241 0.05 1.29 13.37
CA PHE A 241 -0.48 2.39 14.15
C PHE A 241 -1.04 3.42 13.16
N GLY A 242 -2.22 3.14 12.62
CA GLY A 242 -2.93 4.07 11.74
C GLY A 242 -3.19 5.40 12.46
N ARG A 243 -3.30 6.51 11.69
CA ARG A 243 -3.46 7.91 12.18
C ARG A 243 -4.51 8.13 13.27
N TRP A 244 -5.42 7.18 13.50
CA TRP A 244 -6.44 7.18 14.55
C TRP A 244 -5.89 7.34 15.98
N TRP A 245 -4.71 6.81 16.29
CA TRP A 245 -4.13 6.96 17.64
C TRP A 245 -3.70 8.40 17.97
N LEU A 246 -3.57 9.30 16.98
CA LEU A 246 -3.37 10.73 17.23
C LEU A 246 -4.69 11.44 17.59
N TYR A 247 -5.81 11.00 17.00
CA TYR A 247 -7.11 11.65 17.20
C TYR A 247 -7.80 11.22 18.50
N VAL A 248 -7.62 9.98 18.93
CA VAL A 248 -8.19 9.46 20.19
C VAL A 248 -7.70 10.21 21.44
N PRO A 249 -6.39 10.41 21.68
CA PRO A 249 -5.91 11.15 22.83
C PRO A 249 -6.24 12.65 22.73
N VAL A 250 -6.29 13.23 21.52
CA VAL A 250 -6.72 14.63 21.33
C VAL A 250 -8.21 14.79 21.67
N GLY A 251 -9.06 13.87 21.23
CA GLY A 251 -10.48 13.86 21.57
C GLY A 251 -10.72 13.66 23.08
N ALA A 252 -9.99 12.74 23.70
CA ALA A 252 -10.02 12.53 25.15
C ALA A 252 -9.55 13.77 25.93
N LEU A 253 -8.49 14.44 25.46
CA LEU A 253 -7.99 15.70 26.03
C LEU A 253 -9.06 16.79 25.95
N LEU A 254 -9.70 16.98 24.80
CA LEU A 254 -10.75 18.00 24.62
C LEU A 254 -11.99 17.70 25.49
N ALA A 255 -12.39 16.43 25.60
CA ALA A 255 -13.50 16.01 26.45
C ALA A 255 -13.21 16.21 27.94
N LEU A 256 -12.01 15.82 28.39
CA LEU A 256 -11.53 16.10 29.75
C LEU A 256 -11.49 17.61 30.01
N TRP A 257 -11.01 18.40 29.06
CA TRP A 257 -10.90 19.83 29.18
C TRP A 257 -12.28 20.51 29.29
N GLY A 258 -13.26 20.08 28.49
CA GLY A 258 -14.66 20.52 28.60
C GLY A 258 -15.32 20.11 29.92
N ALA A 259 -15.15 18.87 30.37
CA ALA A 259 -15.68 18.39 31.65
C ALA A 259 -15.07 19.16 32.84
N VAL A 260 -13.79 19.50 32.76
CA VAL A 260 -13.05 20.28 33.75
C VAL A 260 -13.58 21.70 33.86
N PHE A 261 -13.78 22.36 32.71
CA PHE A 261 -14.35 23.71 32.67
C PHE A 261 -15.75 23.74 33.29
N VAL A 262 -16.62 22.77 32.94
CA VAL A 262 -17.98 22.69 33.49
C VAL A 262 -17.96 22.41 35.00
N ARG A 263 -17.08 21.54 35.51
CA ARG A 263 -16.98 21.22 36.95
C ARG A 263 -16.40 22.36 37.80
N ASP A 264 -15.65 23.30 37.23
CA ASP A 264 -15.21 24.52 37.94
C ASP A 264 -16.34 25.51 38.16
N HIS A 265 -17.28 25.57 37.22
CA HIS A 265 -18.38 26.54 37.26
C HIS A 265 -19.64 26.06 38.01
N THR A 266 -19.73 24.80 38.41
CA THR A 266 -20.97 24.17 38.90
C THR A 266 -21.02 23.82 40.39
N VAL A 267 -19.95 24.05 41.16
CA VAL A 267 -19.94 23.66 42.58
C VAL A 267 -20.74 24.65 43.43
N ALA A 268 -21.74 24.13 44.14
CA ALA A 268 -22.54 24.86 45.11
C ALA A 268 -21.67 25.34 46.27
N ALA A 269 -21.65 26.65 46.49
CA ALA A 269 -21.00 27.31 47.61
C ALA A 269 -22.08 27.95 48.49
N GLY A 270 -21.87 27.99 49.81
CA GLY A 270 -22.73 28.76 50.70
C GLY A 270 -22.80 30.23 50.25
N ARG A 271 -23.89 30.95 50.57
CA ARG A 271 -24.12 32.34 50.12
C ARG A 271 -22.96 33.30 50.40
N ASN A 272 -22.15 33.02 51.43
CA ASN A 272 -21.02 33.85 51.86
C ASN A 272 -19.65 33.16 51.69
N ALA A 273 -19.59 32.00 51.04
CA ALA A 273 -18.36 31.23 50.90
C ALA A 273 -17.43 31.85 49.84
N VAL A 274 -16.14 31.95 50.16
CA VAL A 274 -15.10 32.41 49.24
C VAL A 274 -14.49 31.18 48.55
N VAL A 275 -14.81 31.01 47.26
CA VAL A 275 -14.33 29.87 46.45
C VAL A 275 -13.29 30.31 45.44
N SER A 276 -12.17 29.60 45.41
CA SER A 276 -11.11 29.81 44.42
C SER A 276 -11.56 29.41 43.02
N ARG A 277 -11.16 30.17 42.00
CA ARG A 277 -11.36 29.85 40.58
C ARG A 277 -10.02 29.69 39.90
N PHE A 278 -9.90 28.67 39.05
CA PHE A 278 -8.64 28.45 38.34
C PHE A 278 -8.43 29.50 37.25
N SER A 279 -7.16 29.90 37.08
CA SER A 279 -6.72 30.68 35.92
C SER A 279 -6.57 29.77 34.70
N TRP A 280 -6.49 30.38 33.51
CA TRP A 280 -6.16 29.65 32.28
C TRP A 280 -4.86 28.83 32.40
N ARG A 281 -3.87 29.34 33.16
CA ARG A 281 -2.58 28.69 33.37
C ARG A 281 -2.73 27.37 34.15
N GLY A 282 -3.67 27.30 35.10
CA GLY A 282 -4.00 26.05 35.79
C GLY A 282 -4.53 24.97 34.83
N TYR A 283 -5.37 25.34 33.87
CA TYR A 283 -5.88 24.43 32.83
C TYR A 283 -4.80 24.03 31.81
N MET A 284 -3.89 24.95 31.47
CA MET A 284 -2.75 24.66 30.60
C MET A 284 -1.77 23.66 31.22
N LEU A 285 -1.55 23.73 32.54
CA LEU A 285 -0.69 22.77 33.25
C LEU A 285 -1.23 21.33 33.12
N LEU A 286 -2.56 21.14 33.22
CA LEU A 286 -3.19 19.84 33.00
C LEU A 286 -2.93 19.33 31.58
N ALA A 287 -3.16 20.18 30.57
CA ALA A 287 -2.93 19.81 29.18
C ALA A 287 -1.46 19.42 28.94
N LEU A 288 -0.52 20.19 29.50
CA LEU A 288 0.91 19.91 29.40
C LEU A 288 1.28 18.60 30.10
N ALA A 289 0.72 18.32 31.28
CA ALA A 289 0.95 17.07 32.00
C ALA A 289 0.46 15.86 31.20
N LEU A 290 -0.75 15.93 30.64
CA LEU A 290 -1.31 14.85 29.80
C LEU A 290 -0.50 14.63 28.53
N LEU A 291 -0.08 15.71 27.86
CA LEU A 291 0.79 15.63 26.68
C LEU A 291 2.16 15.02 27.02
N PHE A 292 2.76 15.43 28.14
CA PHE A 292 4.04 14.89 28.59
C PHE A 292 3.96 13.39 28.90
N VAL A 293 2.92 12.96 29.63
CA VAL A 293 2.68 11.54 29.94
C VAL A 293 2.43 10.74 28.66
N GLY A 294 1.60 11.25 27.74
CA GLY A 294 1.33 10.61 26.46
C GLY A 294 2.58 10.47 25.58
N PHE A 295 3.36 11.56 25.46
CA PHE A 295 4.63 11.55 24.72
C PHE A 295 5.63 10.59 25.37
N SER A 296 5.67 10.54 26.70
CA SER A 296 6.53 9.61 27.45
C SER A 296 6.22 8.16 27.12
N ALA A 297 4.95 7.79 27.09
CA ALA A 297 4.51 6.43 26.74
C ALA A 297 4.89 6.08 25.29
N VAL A 298 4.63 6.98 24.33
CA VAL A 298 4.96 6.75 22.91
C VAL A 298 6.46 6.63 22.70
N PHE A 299 7.24 7.52 23.32
CA PHE A 299 8.70 7.51 23.21
C PHE A 299 9.29 6.22 23.78
N LEU A 300 8.77 5.72 24.91
CA LEU A 300 9.17 4.43 25.46
C LEU A 300 8.86 3.29 24.51
N CYS A 301 7.65 3.24 23.93
CA CYS A 301 7.30 2.23 22.93
C CYS A 301 8.24 2.24 21.71
N LEU A 302 8.67 3.41 21.25
CA LEU A 302 9.61 3.54 20.12
C LEU A 302 11.02 3.09 20.49
N LEU A 303 11.46 3.32 21.73
CA LEU A 303 12.79 2.93 22.20
C LEU A 303 12.94 1.41 22.39
N PHE A 304 11.85 0.66 22.60
CA PHE A 304 11.85 -0.81 22.64
C PHE A 304 12.08 -1.48 21.27
N ALA A 305 12.43 -0.71 20.23
CA ALA A 305 12.85 -1.26 18.94
C ALA A 305 14.15 -2.10 19.07
N PRO A 306 14.29 -3.20 18.32
CA PRO A 306 15.43 -4.11 18.44
C PRO A 306 16.75 -3.40 18.09
N GLY A 307 17.69 -3.38 19.04
CA GLY A 307 19.04 -2.82 18.87
C GLY A 307 19.43 -1.71 19.86
N ALA A 308 18.51 -1.23 20.70
CA ALA A 308 18.82 -0.24 21.74
C ALA A 308 19.60 -0.85 22.92
N LYS A 309 20.57 -0.10 23.46
CA LYS A 309 21.32 -0.51 24.67
C LYS A 309 20.38 -0.50 25.89
N PRO A 310 20.34 -1.56 26.71
CA PRO A 310 19.37 -1.70 27.81
C PRO A 310 19.49 -0.58 28.85
N PHE A 311 20.71 -0.13 29.18
CA PHE A 311 20.94 0.94 30.15
C PHE A 311 20.31 2.28 29.73
N ALA A 312 20.47 2.69 28.48
CA ALA A 312 19.92 3.95 27.98
C ALA A 312 18.39 3.95 28.01
N LEU A 313 17.79 2.78 27.75
CA LEU A 313 16.34 2.58 27.79
C LEU A 313 15.80 2.69 29.22
N TYR A 314 16.44 2.03 30.20
CA TYR A 314 16.05 2.15 31.61
C TYR A 314 16.22 3.56 32.17
N LEU A 315 17.31 4.26 31.81
CA LEU A 315 17.53 5.63 32.23
C LEU A 315 16.46 6.58 31.64
N ALA A 316 16.17 6.46 30.34
CA ALA A 316 15.11 7.24 29.70
C ALA A 316 13.74 6.99 30.35
N ALA A 317 13.41 5.73 30.63
CA ALA A 317 12.18 5.36 31.33
C ALA A 317 12.10 5.98 32.74
N ALA A 318 13.19 5.91 33.51
CA ALA A 318 13.24 6.47 34.85
C ALA A 318 13.06 8.00 34.85
N VAL A 319 13.73 8.71 33.93
CA VAL A 319 13.60 10.18 33.81
C VAL A 319 12.18 10.58 33.39
N MET A 320 11.59 9.87 32.43
CA MET A 320 10.23 10.14 31.95
C MET A 320 9.17 9.85 33.02
N LEU A 321 9.33 8.75 33.76
CA LEU A 321 8.48 8.41 34.91
C LEU A 321 8.60 9.48 36.00
N PHE A 322 9.83 9.87 36.34
CA PHE A 322 10.08 10.91 37.34
C PHE A 322 9.43 12.24 36.95
N GLY A 323 9.60 12.69 35.70
CA GLY A 323 8.98 13.92 35.20
C GLY A 323 7.44 13.86 35.22
N SER A 324 6.88 12.70 34.87
CA SER A 324 5.43 12.46 34.90
C SER A 324 4.89 12.50 36.34
N CYS A 325 5.56 11.82 37.26
CA CYS A 325 5.20 11.83 38.68
C CYS A 325 5.34 13.24 39.29
N TRP A 326 6.40 13.97 38.94
CA TRP A 326 6.61 15.34 39.37
C TRP A 326 5.49 16.29 38.90
N LEU A 327 5.13 16.24 37.61
CA LEU A 327 4.07 17.10 37.07
C LEU A 327 2.71 16.79 37.69
N VAL A 328 2.35 15.52 37.81
CA VAL A 328 1.02 15.10 38.29
C VAL A 328 0.89 15.19 39.80
N PHE A 329 1.80 14.56 40.54
CA PHE A 329 1.71 14.47 42.01
C PHE A 329 2.37 15.63 42.73
N GLY A 330 3.39 16.25 42.13
CA GLY A 330 3.99 17.45 42.65
C GLY A 330 3.12 18.67 42.33
N GLU A 331 3.26 19.20 41.11
CA GLU A 331 2.69 20.51 40.80
C GLU A 331 1.15 20.50 40.67
N LEU A 332 0.57 19.56 39.93
CA LEU A 332 -0.86 19.58 39.66
C LEU A 332 -1.70 19.22 40.91
N ARG A 333 -1.30 18.21 41.67
CA ARG A 333 -2.01 17.81 42.90
C ARG A 333 -1.87 18.83 44.04
N ARG A 334 -0.70 19.45 44.22
CA ARG A 334 -0.37 20.25 45.40
C ARG A 334 -0.50 21.76 45.19
N SER A 335 -0.20 22.25 44.00
CA SER A 335 -0.21 23.69 43.70
C SER A 335 -1.51 24.14 43.03
N ALA A 336 -2.10 23.31 42.17
CA ALA A 336 -3.40 23.60 41.54
C ALA A 336 -4.56 23.09 42.41
N VAL A 337 -4.70 23.62 43.62
CA VAL A 337 -5.79 23.22 44.55
C VAL A 337 -6.99 24.16 44.48
N ARG A 338 -8.19 23.60 44.62
CA ARG A 338 -9.40 24.38 44.84
C ARG A 338 -9.58 24.61 46.34
N LEU A 339 -9.77 25.86 46.70
CA LEU A 339 -9.93 26.33 48.07
C LEU A 339 -11.34 26.89 48.24
N CYS A 340 -12.03 26.47 49.30
CA CYS A 340 -13.32 27.00 49.69
C CYS A 340 -13.25 27.36 51.17
N LEU A 341 -13.33 28.66 51.45
CA LEU A 341 -13.38 29.19 52.81
C LEU A 341 -14.85 29.53 53.13
N ASP A 342 -15.41 28.83 54.12
CA ASP A 342 -16.78 29.04 54.57
C ASP A 342 -16.84 29.01 56.09
N ALA A 343 -17.37 30.08 56.70
CA ALA A 343 -17.54 30.21 58.16
C ALA A 343 -16.33 29.75 59.01
N GLY A 344 -15.10 30.13 58.63
CA GLY A 344 -13.89 29.76 59.35
C GLY A 344 -13.34 28.36 59.08
N THR A 345 -14.00 27.57 58.21
CA THR A 345 -13.49 26.28 57.73
C THR A 345 -12.91 26.41 56.33
N LEU A 346 -11.67 25.93 56.14
CA LEU A 346 -11.00 25.85 54.85
C LEU A 346 -11.06 24.44 54.29
N CYS A 347 -11.80 24.28 53.19
CA CYS A 347 -11.80 23.06 52.39
C CYS A 347 -10.78 23.16 51.27
N VAL A 348 -9.81 22.25 51.24
CA VAL A 348 -8.77 22.14 50.20
C VAL A 348 -9.02 20.89 49.40
N THR A 349 -9.41 21.07 48.13
CA THR A 349 -9.65 19.97 47.20
C THR A 349 -8.54 19.94 46.17
N PRO A 350 -7.74 18.86 46.09
CA PRO A 350 -6.78 18.67 45.02
C PRO A 350 -7.43 18.78 43.64
N TYR A 351 -6.66 19.22 42.64
CA TYR A 351 -7.15 19.39 41.28
C TYR A 351 -7.97 18.18 40.82
N MET A 352 -9.20 18.40 40.37
CA MET A 352 -10.11 17.38 39.83
C MET A 352 -10.43 16.16 40.73
N GLY A 353 -10.11 16.20 42.03
CA GLY A 353 -10.28 15.03 42.91
C GLY A 353 -9.13 14.03 42.82
N LEU A 354 -7.93 14.48 42.42
CA LEU A 354 -6.66 13.73 42.52
C LEU A 354 -6.21 13.54 44.00
N GLY A 355 -7.14 13.08 44.82
CA GLY A 355 -7.00 12.95 46.26
C GLY A 355 -8.25 13.41 47.00
N MET A 356 -8.24 13.16 48.30
CA MET A 356 -9.34 13.50 49.19
C MET A 356 -9.36 15.00 49.48
N THR A 357 -10.56 15.59 49.53
CA THR A 357 -10.76 16.94 50.05
C THR A 357 -10.38 16.94 51.53
N ARG A 358 -9.44 17.81 51.89
CA ARG A 358 -9.04 18.03 53.28
C ARG A 358 -9.83 19.20 53.83
N ARG A 359 -10.25 19.10 55.08
CA ARG A 359 -10.94 20.17 55.81
C ARG A 359 -10.07 20.60 56.97
N TYR A 360 -9.85 21.90 57.08
CA TYR A 360 -9.05 22.50 58.13
C TYR A 360 -9.90 23.57 58.81
N ASP A 361 -9.80 23.64 60.13
CA ASP A 361 -10.24 24.82 60.86
C ASP A 361 -9.21 25.93 60.64
N MET A 362 -9.64 27.15 60.35
CA MET A 362 -8.72 28.27 60.20
C MET A 362 -7.96 28.61 61.48
N HIS A 363 -8.53 28.28 62.65
CA HIS A 363 -7.88 28.48 63.94
C HIS A 363 -6.70 27.52 64.19
N ASP A 364 -6.60 26.42 63.43
CA ASP A 364 -5.50 25.46 63.56
C ASP A 364 -4.18 25.96 62.94
N PHE A 365 -4.21 27.05 62.16
CA PHE A 365 -3.03 27.53 61.46
C PHE A 365 -2.27 28.57 62.29
N ASP A 366 -0.94 28.38 62.38
CA ASP A 366 0.00 29.23 63.13
C ASP A 366 0.30 30.57 62.43
N GLY A 367 -0.04 30.67 61.15
CA GLY A 367 0.21 31.84 60.31
C GLY A 367 0.43 31.50 58.83
N VAL A 368 0.74 32.53 58.05
CA VAL A 368 1.02 32.43 56.62
C VAL A 368 2.44 32.91 56.33
N THR A 369 3.16 32.21 55.44
CA THR A 369 4.43 32.71 54.88
C THR A 369 4.29 32.93 53.38
N THR A 370 4.97 33.94 52.85
CA THR A 370 4.94 34.28 51.41
C THR A 370 6.29 34.00 50.78
N SER A 371 6.30 33.48 49.55
CA SER A 371 7.50 33.35 48.72
C SER A 371 7.22 33.90 47.33
N VAL A 372 8.14 34.71 46.83
CA VAL A 372 8.01 35.39 45.55
C VAL A 372 8.92 34.72 44.51
N LEU A 373 8.36 34.42 43.34
CA LEU A 373 9.05 33.85 42.20
C LEU A 373 8.96 34.82 41.01
N VAL A 374 10.10 35.33 40.58
CA VAL A 374 10.19 36.23 39.41
C VAL A 374 10.56 35.41 38.18
N SER A 375 9.75 35.49 37.13
CA SER A 375 10.00 34.78 35.86
C SER A 375 9.61 35.64 34.65
N ARG A 376 10.56 35.84 33.72
CA ARG A 376 10.38 36.50 32.41
C ARG A 376 9.40 37.68 32.39
N GLY A 377 9.52 38.59 33.36
CA GLY A 377 8.73 39.83 33.42
C GLY A 377 7.43 39.77 34.23
N GLU A 378 7.10 38.63 34.83
CA GLU A 378 5.98 38.51 35.78
C GLU A 378 6.47 38.07 37.17
N VAL A 379 5.78 38.56 38.19
CA VAL A 379 6.02 38.22 39.59
C VAL A 379 4.89 37.30 40.06
N TYR A 380 5.26 36.11 40.53
CA TYR A 380 4.35 35.11 41.04
C TYR A 380 4.52 34.97 42.54
N GLU A 381 3.41 34.88 43.25
CA GLU A 381 3.42 34.73 44.70
C GLU A 381 2.90 33.34 45.07
N TYR A 382 3.61 32.72 46.00
CA TYR A 382 3.15 31.55 46.73
C TYR A 382 2.90 31.91 48.18
N ARG A 383 1.73 31.58 48.70
CA ARG A 383 1.42 31.68 50.14
C ARG A 383 1.26 30.30 50.73
N TYR A 384 1.87 30.09 51.89
CA TYR A 384 1.85 28.81 52.58
C TYR A 384 1.22 28.98 53.96
N LEU A 385 0.13 28.25 54.20
CA LEU A 385 -0.50 28.13 55.51
C LEU A 385 0.27 27.14 56.38
N LEU A 386 0.65 27.58 57.58
CA LEU A 386 1.47 26.83 58.52
C LEU A 386 0.61 26.19 59.61
N LYS A 387 0.78 24.89 59.88
CA LYS A 387 0.17 24.18 61.01
C LYS A 387 1.23 23.33 61.71
N GLY A 388 1.42 23.53 63.02
CA GLY A 388 2.52 22.92 63.77
C GLY A 388 3.91 23.23 63.18
N GLY A 389 4.09 24.45 62.64
CA GLY A 389 5.32 24.88 61.97
C GLY A 389 5.57 24.25 60.59
N ARG A 390 4.60 23.52 60.02
CA ARG A 390 4.70 22.86 58.71
C ARG A 390 3.79 23.50 57.68
N ARG A 391 4.23 23.56 56.42
CA ARG A 391 3.44 24.07 55.29
C ARG A 391 2.41 23.02 54.84
N GLU A 392 1.15 23.24 55.19
CA GLU A 392 0.05 22.32 54.90
C GLU A 392 -0.70 22.65 53.62
N VAL A 393 -0.93 23.95 53.35
CA VAL A 393 -1.71 24.40 52.19
C VAL A 393 -0.92 25.45 51.43
N ARG A 394 -0.81 25.26 50.11
CA ARG A 394 -0.13 26.18 49.18
C ARG A 394 -1.17 26.91 48.33
N LEU A 395 -1.05 28.23 48.28
CA LEU A 395 -1.75 29.10 47.35
C LEU A 395 -0.77 29.58 46.30
N SER A 396 -1.20 29.63 45.05
CA SER A 396 -0.38 30.13 43.94
C SER A 396 -1.13 31.19 43.16
N SER A 397 -0.54 32.37 43.01
CA SER A 397 -1.07 33.42 42.14
C SER A 397 -1.04 33.01 40.66
N CYS A 398 -0.21 32.03 40.28
CA CYS A 398 -0.14 31.51 38.92
C CYS A 398 -1.43 30.76 38.54
N TYR A 399 -1.93 29.92 39.44
CA TYR A 399 -3.04 29.01 39.15
C TYR A 399 -4.41 29.54 39.55
N LEU A 400 -4.50 30.56 40.41
CA LEU A 400 -5.77 31.08 40.93
C LEU A 400 -6.11 32.45 40.33
N LYS A 401 -7.24 32.55 39.63
CA LYS A 401 -7.71 33.80 39.00
C LYS A 401 -8.12 34.85 40.03
N ASN A 402 -8.72 34.43 41.14
CA ASN A 402 -9.15 35.30 42.24
C ASN A 402 -8.20 35.23 43.44
N TYR A 403 -6.92 35.00 43.19
CA TYR A 403 -5.89 34.89 44.22
C TYR A 403 -5.92 36.04 45.23
N ALA A 404 -5.96 37.30 44.77
CA ALA A 404 -5.92 38.47 45.64
C ALA A 404 -7.06 38.47 46.69
N TRP A 405 -8.29 38.17 46.26
CA TRP A 405 -9.44 38.14 47.16
C TRP A 405 -9.36 37.00 48.17
N LEU A 406 -8.93 35.80 47.72
CA LEU A 406 -8.73 34.65 48.60
C LEU A 406 -7.59 34.88 49.61
N SER A 407 -6.54 35.55 49.15
CA SER A 407 -5.36 35.92 49.92
C SER A 407 -5.70 36.91 51.03
N THR A 408 -6.54 37.91 50.75
CA THR A 408 -7.09 38.83 51.75
C THR A 408 -8.00 38.11 52.74
N ALA A 409 -8.89 37.23 52.27
CA ALA A 409 -9.81 36.50 53.14
C ALA A 409 -9.06 35.59 54.13
N ILE A 410 -8.02 34.89 53.68
CA ILE A 410 -7.17 34.06 54.54
C ILE A 410 -6.30 34.92 55.47
N GLY A 411 -5.74 36.03 54.98
CA GLY A 411 -4.95 36.95 55.78
C GLY A 411 -5.73 37.62 56.91
N ALA A 412 -7.06 37.74 56.79
CA ALA A 412 -7.92 38.20 57.88
C ALA A 412 -8.04 37.18 59.03
N CYS A 413 -7.79 35.89 58.76
CA CYS A 413 -7.91 34.81 59.74
C CYS A 413 -6.57 34.38 60.36
N CYS A 414 -5.45 34.58 59.66
CA CYS A 414 -4.13 34.11 60.08
C CYS A 414 -3.08 35.23 60.09
N PRO A 415 -2.19 35.27 61.10
CA PRO A 415 -1.13 36.26 61.14
C PRO A 415 -0.09 36.03 60.04
N ASP A 416 0.40 37.11 59.44
CA ASP A 416 1.51 37.07 58.48
C ASP A 416 2.84 36.86 59.21
N ARG A 417 3.60 35.85 58.79
CA ARG A 417 4.93 35.50 59.33
C ARG A 417 6.06 36.03 58.44
N GLY A 418 5.73 36.77 57.38
CA GLY A 418 6.67 37.45 56.50
C GLY A 418 7.08 36.63 55.28
N GLU A 419 8.02 37.21 54.54
CA GLU A 419 8.55 36.64 53.31
C GLU A 419 9.70 35.66 53.57
N ARG A 420 9.73 34.55 52.83
CA ARG A 420 10.87 33.63 52.81
C ARG A 420 11.40 33.46 51.39
N PRO A 421 12.73 33.44 51.21
CA PRO A 421 13.35 33.17 49.91
C PRO A 421 13.00 31.77 49.43
N MET A 422 12.88 31.62 48.12
CA MET A 422 12.59 30.35 47.47
C MET A 422 13.81 29.43 47.57
N ASP A 423 13.67 28.26 48.22
CA ASP A 423 14.70 27.22 48.26
C ASP A 423 14.23 26.01 47.44
N PHE A 424 14.93 25.74 46.34
CA PHE A 424 14.59 24.66 45.42
C PHE A 424 14.53 23.28 46.08
N TRP A 425 15.46 22.96 46.97
CA TRP A 425 15.51 21.64 47.62
C TRP A 425 14.39 21.48 48.64
N LEU A 426 14.02 22.56 49.33
CA LEU A 426 12.87 22.57 50.22
C LEU A 426 11.57 22.36 49.42
N GLU A 427 11.37 23.12 48.34
CA GLU A 427 10.19 22.98 47.48
C GLU A 427 10.08 21.56 46.89
N LEU A 428 11.18 21.00 46.38
CA LEU A 428 11.25 19.63 45.84
C LEU A 428 10.89 18.57 46.89
N LYS A 429 11.44 18.66 48.11
CA LYS A 429 11.12 17.72 49.21
C LYS A 429 9.67 17.82 49.62
N GLU A 430 9.14 19.03 49.68
CA GLU A 430 7.77 19.26 50.08
C GLU A 430 6.77 18.80 49.00
N LEU A 431 7.12 18.86 47.71
CA LEU A 431 6.27 18.40 46.61
C LEU A 431 5.93 16.90 46.66
N PHE A 432 6.79 16.07 47.27
CA PHE A 432 6.58 14.63 47.41
C PHE A 432 6.15 14.17 48.82
N ARG A 433 5.82 15.10 49.70
CA ARG A 433 5.36 14.84 51.06
C ARG A 433 3.84 14.94 51.14
#